data_AF-C6VRP7-F1
#
_entry.id   AF-C6VRP7-F1
#
_cell.length_a   1.000
_cell.length_b   1.000
_cell.length_c   1.000
_cell.angle_alpha   90.00
_cell.angle_beta   90.00
_cell.angle_gamma   90.00
#
_symmetry.space_group_name_H-M   'P 1'
#
loop_
_entity.id
_entity.type
_entity.pdbx_description
1 polymer ?
#
loop_
_entity_poly.entity_id
_entity_poly.type
_entity_poly.pdbx_seq_one_letter_code
_entity_poly.pdbx_strand_id
1 'polypeptide(L)'
;MLILLLIASVCLTLVVASMFLLRPAAKSFVPSGASDMYQIENKLVYYMEKAGHKVRIADAHARTFQVLTTGAAGRSVASHYARDFQNVYFRGKCIPGANPVYFQILGSDLGRDDRNVFKASEMISSDAKNFKCLDERLSKDSQRVYFDAQVISEDASHFRYIGKWQKNAFYKDHSKVFVDGKGYRVADIDTFGYAGNGVFTDRYQVYKFDGEGFRSNSGQPVFRAMMQFEPAF
;
A
#
# COMPACT_ATOMS: atom_id res chain seq x y z
N MET A 1 -0.10 41.36 36.58
CA MET A 1 -0.55 40.70 35.34
C MET A 1 0.49 40.78 34.21
N LEU A 2 1.16 41.92 33.99
CA LEU A 2 2.16 42.07 32.91
C LEU A 2 3.37 41.12 33.02
N ILE A 3 3.86 40.87 34.23
CA ILE A 3 5.03 39.99 34.48
C ILE A 3 4.71 38.52 34.15
N LEU A 4 3.49 38.04 34.43
CA LEU A 4 3.08 36.68 34.11
C LEU A 4 2.97 36.43 32.60
N LEU A 5 2.51 37.43 31.83
CA LEU A 5 2.42 37.36 30.37
C LEU A 5 3.80 37.33 29.71
N LEU A 6 4.77 38.09 30.24
CA LEU A 6 6.15 38.07 29.79
C LEU A 6 6.82 36.70 30.04
N ILE A 7 6.61 36.10 31.22
CA ILE A 7 7.14 34.78 31.55
C ILE A 7 6.52 33.71 30.63
N ALA A 8 5.21 33.74 30.42
CA ALA A 8 4.54 32.78 29.52
C ALA A 8 5.01 32.91 28.06
N SER A 9 5.23 34.14 27.58
CA SER A 9 5.74 34.40 26.24
C SER A 9 7.18 33.90 26.07
N VAL A 10 8.05 34.14 27.05
CA VAL A 10 9.44 33.65 27.05
C VAL A 10 9.49 32.12 27.16
N CYS A 11 8.63 31.51 27.97
CA CYS A 11 8.51 30.06 28.03
C CYS A 11 8.02 29.47 26.71
N LEU A 12 7.05 30.09 26.04
CA LEU A 12 6.54 29.61 24.75
C LEU A 12 7.60 29.72 23.66
N THR A 13 8.36 30.81 23.60
CA THR A 13 9.45 30.96 22.62
C THR A 13 10.60 30.00 22.89
N LEU A 14 10.94 29.73 24.16
CA LEU A 14 11.94 28.72 24.53
C LEU A 14 11.50 27.29 24.20
N VAL A 15 10.21 26.95 24.39
CA VAL A 15 9.67 25.64 24.01
C VAL A 15 9.65 25.47 22.50
N VAL A 16 9.22 26.49 21.75
CA VAL A 16 9.26 26.46 20.28
C VAL A 16 10.69 26.35 19.78
N ALA A 17 11.63 27.13 20.31
CA ALA A 17 13.05 27.04 19.99
C ALA A 17 13.64 25.66 20.35
N SER A 18 13.25 25.10 21.50
CA SER A 18 13.64 23.75 21.92
C SER A 18 13.10 22.67 20.98
N MET A 19 11.87 22.80 20.47
CA MET A 19 11.32 21.88 19.45
C MET A 19 12.04 21.97 18.10
N PHE A 20 12.61 23.14 17.75
CA PHE A 20 13.47 23.28 16.58
C PHE A 20 14.89 22.71 16.81
N LEU A 21 15.40 22.77 18.04
CA LEU A 21 16.72 22.25 18.43
C LEU A 21 16.74 20.75 18.71
N LEU A 22 15.61 20.17 19.12
CA LEU A 22 15.41 18.73 19.35
C LEU A 22 15.00 17.96 18.08
N ARG A 23 15.16 18.56 16.90
CA ARG A 23 15.12 17.78 15.67
C ARG A 23 16.27 16.77 15.74
N PRO A 24 16.02 15.45 15.74
CA PRO A 24 17.10 14.51 15.52
C PRO A 24 17.77 14.93 14.24
N ALA A 25 19.09 15.09 14.28
CA ALA A 25 19.88 15.36 13.08
C ALA A 25 19.49 14.29 12.05
N ALA A 26 18.66 14.66 11.08
CA ALA A 26 18.50 13.86 9.89
C ALA A 26 19.92 13.78 9.34
N LYS A 27 20.54 12.59 9.43
CA LYS A 27 21.86 12.34 8.88
C LYS A 27 21.89 13.03 7.52
N SER A 28 22.82 13.98 7.36
CA SER A 28 23.01 14.71 6.13
C SER A 28 23.24 13.67 5.03
N PHE A 29 22.18 13.37 4.30
CA PHE A 29 22.21 12.43 3.21
C PHE A 29 22.88 13.18 2.06
N VAL A 30 24.08 12.74 1.70
CA VAL A 30 24.65 13.06 0.39
C VAL A 30 23.59 12.63 -0.63
N PRO A 31 23.14 13.50 -1.56
CA PRO A 31 22.18 13.10 -2.58
C PRO A 31 22.76 11.86 -3.26
N SER A 32 22.13 10.70 -3.11
CA SER A 32 22.55 9.53 -3.88
C SER A 32 22.26 9.89 -5.33
N GLY A 33 23.32 10.31 -6.02
CA GLY A 33 23.27 10.71 -7.41
C GLY A 33 22.60 9.61 -8.21
N ALA A 34 21.66 10.03 -9.04
CA ALA A 34 21.03 9.31 -10.14
C ALA A 34 20.98 7.79 -10.02
N SER A 35 19.78 7.24 -9.77
CA SER A 35 19.51 5.88 -10.22
C SER A 35 19.43 5.86 -11.75
N ASP A 36 19.60 4.71 -12.39
CA ASP A 36 19.40 4.57 -13.85
C ASP A 36 18.05 5.13 -14.33
N MET A 37 17.08 5.25 -13.42
CA MET A 37 15.73 5.73 -13.68
C MET A 37 15.54 7.25 -13.52
N TYR A 38 16.35 7.93 -12.70
CA TYR A 38 16.19 9.37 -12.44
C TYR A 38 17.53 10.08 -12.58
N GLN A 39 17.58 11.13 -13.41
CA GLN A 39 18.80 11.91 -13.66
C GLN A 39 18.59 13.37 -13.28
N ILE A 40 19.63 14.00 -12.72
CA ILE A 40 19.64 15.42 -12.40
C ILE A 40 20.75 16.09 -13.21
N GLU A 41 20.38 17.01 -14.09
CA GLU A 41 21.29 17.72 -14.98
C GLU A 41 20.92 19.19 -15.04
N ASN A 42 21.90 20.09 -14.90
CA ASN A 42 21.68 21.54 -14.99
C ASN A 42 20.50 22.04 -14.13
N LYS A 43 20.36 21.50 -12.90
CA LYS A 43 19.26 21.79 -11.96
C LYS A 43 17.86 21.37 -12.45
N LEU A 44 17.78 20.52 -13.47
CA LEU A 44 16.55 19.90 -13.95
C LEU A 44 16.55 18.42 -13.59
N VAL A 45 15.37 17.87 -13.32
CA VAL A 45 15.19 16.45 -13.03
C VAL A 45 14.51 15.77 -14.20
N TYR A 46 14.97 14.55 -14.50
CA TYR A 46 14.46 13.73 -15.58
C TYR A 46 14.18 12.32 -15.10
N TYR A 47 13.17 11.69 -15.68
CA TYR A 47 12.91 10.27 -15.57
C TYR A 47 13.30 9.56 -16.87
N MET A 48 13.95 8.41 -16.75
CA MET A 48 14.37 7.57 -17.86
C MET A 48 13.34 6.45 -18.08
N GLU A 49 12.62 6.52 -19.19
CA GLU A 49 11.64 5.50 -19.58
C GLU A 49 12.30 4.29 -20.25
N LYS A 50 11.56 3.18 -20.36
CA LYS A 50 12.06 1.87 -20.85
C LYS A 50 12.51 1.82 -22.32
N ALA A 51 12.60 2.94 -23.02
CA ALA A 51 13.11 3.07 -24.39
C ALA A 51 14.35 3.98 -24.49
N GLY A 52 14.95 4.37 -23.35
CA GLY A 52 16.00 5.39 -23.31
C GLY A 52 15.47 6.82 -23.49
N HIS A 53 14.15 6.98 -23.60
CA HIS A 53 13.49 8.27 -23.63
C HIS A 53 13.61 8.96 -22.28
N LYS A 54 14.11 10.19 -22.32
CA LYS A 54 14.33 11.03 -21.16
C LYS A 54 13.22 12.08 -21.06
N VAL A 55 12.40 11.99 -20.02
CA VAL A 55 11.26 12.89 -19.80
C VAL A 55 11.59 13.85 -18.67
N ARG A 56 11.47 15.16 -18.91
CA ARG A 56 11.67 16.18 -17.87
C ARG A 56 10.51 16.16 -16.88
N ILE A 57 10.83 16.15 -15.59
CA ILE A 57 9.86 16.35 -14.51
C ILE A 57 9.83 17.85 -14.21
N ALA A 58 8.88 18.56 -14.82
CA ALA A 58 8.88 20.03 -14.84
C ALA A 58 8.82 20.65 -13.43
N ASP A 59 8.04 20.05 -12.53
CA ASP A 59 7.74 20.58 -11.19
C ASP A 59 8.69 20.06 -10.10
N ALA A 60 9.76 19.34 -10.48
CA ALA A 60 10.68 18.75 -9.52
C ALA A 60 11.76 19.73 -9.06
N HIS A 61 11.94 19.81 -7.75
CA HIS A 61 12.98 20.60 -7.11
C HIS A 61 14.29 19.81 -7.04
N ALA A 62 15.13 19.98 -8.06
CA ALA A 62 16.40 19.27 -8.22
C ALA A 62 17.32 19.31 -6.98
N ARG A 63 17.33 20.43 -6.23
CA ARG A 63 18.18 20.59 -5.04
C ARG A 63 17.83 19.62 -3.91
N THR A 64 16.55 19.27 -3.80
CA THR A 64 16.02 18.42 -2.73
C THR A 64 15.55 17.06 -3.24
N PHE A 65 15.74 16.79 -4.53
CA PHE A 65 15.25 15.58 -5.17
C PHE A 65 16.02 14.36 -4.66
N GLN A 66 15.28 13.37 -4.20
CA GLN A 66 15.79 12.14 -3.61
C GLN A 66 15.06 10.97 -4.24
N VAL A 67 15.81 10.08 -4.90
CA VAL A 67 15.30 8.77 -5.29
C VAL A 67 15.13 7.93 -4.03
N LEU A 68 13.95 7.36 -3.84
CA LEU A 68 13.68 6.50 -2.71
C LEU A 68 14.11 5.08 -3.05
N THR A 69 14.69 4.37 -2.08
CA THR A 69 15.24 3.02 -2.24
C THR A 69 14.50 2.02 -1.38
N THR A 70 14.50 0.76 -1.80
CA THR A 70 14.02 -0.40 -1.03
C THR A 70 15.19 -1.28 -0.62
N GLY A 71 15.03 -2.09 0.43
CA GLY A 71 16.05 -3.03 0.89
C GLY A 71 16.83 -2.58 2.14
N ALA A 72 17.61 -3.51 2.71
CA ALA A 72 18.40 -3.27 3.92
C ALA A 72 19.67 -2.46 3.63
N ALA A 73 20.23 -1.83 4.66
CA ALA A 73 21.49 -1.09 4.56
C ALA A 73 22.58 -1.97 3.92
N GLY A 74 23.14 -1.50 2.80
CA GLY A 74 24.17 -2.20 2.01
C GLY A 74 23.66 -2.99 0.79
N ARG A 75 22.33 -3.14 0.63
CA ARG A 75 21.69 -3.71 -0.58
C ARG A 75 20.43 -2.93 -0.94
N SER A 76 20.58 -1.61 -1.03
CA SER A 76 19.49 -0.71 -1.42
C SER A 76 19.28 -0.76 -2.93
N VAL A 77 18.09 -1.16 -3.36
CA VAL A 77 17.67 -1.14 -4.77
C VAL A 77 16.86 0.13 -5.01
N ALA A 78 17.24 0.90 -6.03
CA ALA A 78 16.48 2.07 -6.44
C ALA A 78 15.04 1.68 -6.78
N SER A 79 14.07 2.37 -6.18
CA SER A 79 12.66 2.16 -6.49
C SER A 79 12.22 3.10 -7.63
N HIS A 80 11.00 2.89 -8.12
CA HIS A 80 10.35 3.82 -9.02
C HIS A 80 9.86 5.11 -8.32
N TYR A 81 9.92 5.17 -6.99
CA TYR A 81 9.54 6.33 -6.21
C TYR A 81 10.70 7.30 -6.03
N ALA A 82 10.37 8.58 -6.07
CA ALA A 82 11.25 9.67 -5.69
C ALA A 82 10.44 10.74 -4.94
N ARG A 83 11.12 11.66 -4.29
CA ARG A 83 10.49 12.83 -3.66
C ARG A 83 11.38 14.04 -3.76
N ASP A 84 10.79 15.21 -3.64
CA ASP A 84 11.50 16.43 -3.29
C ASP A 84 10.88 17.03 -2.02
N PHE A 85 11.11 18.32 -1.73
CA PHE A 85 10.55 18.94 -0.53
C PHE A 85 9.04 19.19 -0.58
N GLN A 86 8.41 19.14 -1.77
CA GLN A 86 6.98 19.42 -1.98
C GLN A 86 6.20 18.19 -2.43
N ASN A 87 6.80 17.34 -3.25
CA ASN A 87 6.10 16.33 -4.02
C ASN A 87 6.72 14.94 -3.86
N VAL A 88 5.87 13.94 -4.04
CA VAL A 88 6.28 12.55 -4.27
C VAL A 88 6.03 12.21 -5.73
N TYR A 89 6.89 11.39 -6.31
CA TYR A 89 6.85 10.98 -7.70
C TYR A 89 6.88 9.45 -7.80
N PHE A 90 6.13 8.90 -8.75
CA PHE A 90 6.25 7.52 -9.20
C PHE A 90 6.49 7.51 -10.71
N ARG A 91 7.62 6.93 -11.16
CA ARG A 91 8.05 6.94 -12.57
C ARG A 91 8.00 8.33 -13.22
N GLY A 92 8.49 9.34 -12.50
CA GLY A 92 8.49 10.73 -12.94
C GLY A 92 7.15 11.46 -12.87
N LYS A 93 6.04 10.78 -12.57
CA LYS A 93 4.71 11.40 -12.39
C LYS A 93 4.50 11.80 -10.95
N CYS A 94 4.08 13.04 -10.71
CA CYS A 94 3.70 13.51 -9.37
C CYS A 94 2.52 12.69 -8.84
N ILE A 95 2.52 12.42 -7.53
CA ILE A 95 1.45 11.75 -6.80
C ILE A 95 0.68 12.83 -6.02
N PRO A 96 -0.50 13.26 -6.50
CA PRO A 96 -1.23 14.36 -5.87
C PRO A 96 -1.59 14.05 -4.42
N GLY A 97 -1.34 15.01 -3.53
CA GLY A 97 -1.72 14.92 -2.11
C GLY A 97 -0.83 14.03 -1.25
N ALA A 98 0.16 13.34 -1.82
CA ALA A 98 1.13 12.56 -1.06
C ALA A 98 2.08 13.47 -0.26
N ASN A 99 2.25 13.19 1.02
CA ASN A 99 3.13 13.98 1.89
C ASN A 99 4.58 13.50 1.76
N PRO A 100 5.49 14.29 1.15
CA PRO A 100 6.86 13.85 0.89
C PRO A 100 7.68 13.61 2.16
N VAL A 101 7.35 14.30 3.27
CA VAL A 101 8.10 14.20 4.53
C VAL A 101 7.92 12.80 5.13
N TYR A 102 6.71 12.25 5.08
CA TYR A 102 6.37 10.97 5.70
C TYR A 102 6.29 9.80 4.71
N PHE A 103 6.55 10.04 3.43
CA PHE A 103 6.43 9.00 2.42
C PHE A 103 7.42 7.85 2.63
N GLN A 104 6.89 6.63 2.67
CA GLN A 104 7.61 5.37 2.87
C GLN A 104 7.22 4.39 1.78
N ILE A 105 8.20 3.65 1.27
CA ILE A 105 7.96 2.56 0.32
C ILE A 105 7.63 1.29 1.11
N LEU A 106 6.53 0.65 0.74
CA LEU A 106 6.07 -0.63 1.30
C LEU A 106 6.29 -1.80 0.33
N GLY A 107 6.45 -1.53 -0.96
CA GLY A 107 6.67 -2.53 -2.01
C GLY A 107 7.16 -1.89 -3.30
N SER A 108 7.25 -2.67 -4.39
CA SER A 108 7.76 -2.17 -5.69
C SER A 108 6.92 -1.02 -6.27
N ASP A 109 5.60 -1.09 -6.08
CA ASP A 109 4.62 -0.10 -6.50
C ASP A 109 3.76 0.39 -5.35
N LEU A 110 4.05 0.02 -4.10
CA LEU A 110 3.22 0.38 -2.94
C LEU A 110 3.98 1.35 -2.03
N GLY A 111 3.36 2.46 -1.66
CA GLY A 111 3.90 3.44 -0.73
C GLY A 111 2.81 3.98 0.20
N ARG A 112 3.21 4.63 1.29
CA ARG A 112 2.30 5.34 2.19
C ARG A 112 2.92 6.62 2.71
N ASP A 113 2.09 7.58 3.06
CA ASP A 113 2.48 8.70 3.90
C ASP A 113 1.85 8.58 5.31
N ASP A 114 1.73 9.69 6.02
CA ASP A 114 1.13 9.75 7.36
C ASP A 114 -0.38 9.46 7.40
N ARG A 115 -1.08 9.58 6.26
CA ARG A 115 -2.55 9.46 6.16
C ARG A 115 -2.99 8.45 5.11
N ASN A 116 -2.33 8.43 3.96
CA ASN A 116 -2.76 7.78 2.75
C ASN A 116 -1.80 6.67 2.32
N VAL A 117 -2.35 5.69 1.60
CA VAL A 117 -1.62 4.60 0.96
C VAL A 117 -1.83 4.71 -0.54
N PHE A 118 -0.76 4.51 -1.29
CA PHE A 118 -0.72 4.69 -2.72
C PHE A 118 -0.20 3.43 -3.41
N LYS A 119 -0.87 3.02 -4.48
CA LYS A 119 -0.36 2.05 -5.46
C LYS A 119 0.01 2.84 -6.72
N ALA A 120 1.29 2.85 -7.07
CA ALA A 120 1.88 3.74 -8.05
C ALA A 120 1.54 5.22 -7.75
N SER A 121 0.71 5.84 -8.58
CA SER A 121 0.26 7.23 -8.42
C SER A 121 -1.16 7.36 -7.88
N GLU A 122 -1.83 6.24 -7.58
CA GLU A 122 -3.24 6.22 -7.17
C GLU A 122 -3.35 6.00 -5.67
N MET A 123 -4.17 6.82 -5.00
CA MET A 123 -4.50 6.63 -3.58
C MET A 123 -5.51 5.49 -3.44
N ILE A 124 -5.15 4.45 -2.67
CA ILE A 124 -5.98 3.26 -2.46
C ILE A 124 -6.65 3.21 -1.08
N SER A 125 -6.08 3.90 -0.09
CA SER A 125 -6.61 3.98 1.27
C SER A 125 -6.24 5.30 1.92
N SER A 126 -7.13 5.84 2.75
CA SER A 126 -6.90 6.99 3.62
C SER A 126 -6.70 6.58 5.09
N ASP A 127 -6.35 5.30 5.33
CA ASP A 127 -6.10 4.73 6.65
C ASP A 127 -4.70 4.08 6.70
N ALA A 128 -3.67 4.87 6.39
CA ALA A 128 -2.28 4.42 6.37
C ALA A 128 -1.79 3.83 7.70
N LYS A 129 -2.39 4.26 8.81
CA LYS A 129 -2.05 3.80 10.16
C LYS A 129 -2.42 2.34 10.37
N ASN A 130 -3.57 1.90 9.87
CA ASN A 130 -4.03 0.52 10.03
C ASN A 130 -3.76 -0.36 8.81
N PHE A 131 -3.17 0.20 7.75
CA PHE A 131 -2.85 -0.55 6.54
C PHE A 131 -1.78 -1.62 6.77
N LYS A 132 -2.07 -2.84 6.33
CA LYS A 132 -1.24 -4.04 6.48
C LYS A 132 -1.17 -4.81 5.16
N CYS A 133 0.03 -5.15 4.72
CA CYS A 133 0.25 -6.14 3.67
C CYS A 133 0.11 -7.53 4.30
N LEU A 134 -0.85 -8.33 3.79
CA LEU A 134 -1.08 -9.71 4.22
C LEU A 134 -0.28 -10.71 3.38
N ASP A 135 -0.10 -10.40 2.10
CA ASP A 135 0.68 -11.17 1.12
C ASP A 135 1.15 -10.22 0.00
N GLU A 136 1.84 -10.72 -1.02
CA GLU A 136 2.39 -9.93 -2.13
C GLU A 136 1.34 -9.04 -2.82
N ARG A 137 0.14 -9.59 -3.06
CA ARG A 137 -0.96 -8.91 -3.76
C ARG A 137 -2.12 -8.55 -2.84
N LEU A 138 -2.09 -8.99 -1.58
CA LEU A 138 -3.19 -8.91 -0.64
C LEU A 138 -2.84 -7.96 0.51
N SER A 139 -3.71 -6.98 0.76
CA SER A 139 -3.53 -6.02 1.85
C SER A 139 -4.88 -5.62 2.44
N LYS A 140 -4.88 -4.95 3.58
CA LYS A 140 -6.10 -4.45 4.23
C LYS A 140 -5.82 -3.19 5.02
N ASP A 141 -6.83 -2.34 5.17
CA ASP A 141 -6.88 -1.33 6.22
C ASP A 141 -7.90 -1.74 7.30
N SER A 142 -8.42 -0.78 8.09
CA SER A 142 -9.43 -1.08 9.10
C SER A 142 -10.82 -1.43 8.54
N GLN A 143 -11.12 -1.02 7.30
CA GLN A 143 -12.44 -1.18 6.67
C GLN A 143 -12.42 -2.19 5.52
N ARG A 144 -11.40 -2.12 4.67
CA ARG A 144 -11.35 -2.80 3.38
C ARG A 144 -10.19 -3.75 3.23
N VAL A 145 -10.40 -4.74 2.39
CA VAL A 145 -9.38 -5.68 1.94
C VAL A 145 -9.17 -5.50 0.44
N TYR A 146 -7.91 -5.42 0.06
CA TYR A 146 -7.48 -5.10 -1.28
C TYR A 146 -6.71 -6.26 -1.89
N PHE A 147 -7.02 -6.56 -3.15
CA PHE A 147 -6.22 -7.43 -4.00
C PHE A 147 -5.78 -6.64 -5.23
N ASP A 148 -4.48 -6.43 -5.40
CA ASP A 148 -3.93 -5.55 -6.44
C ASP A 148 -4.61 -4.17 -6.51
N ALA A 149 -4.72 -3.49 -5.36
CA ALA A 149 -5.42 -2.21 -5.18
C ALA A 149 -6.94 -2.24 -5.35
N GLN A 150 -7.54 -3.34 -5.80
CA GLN A 150 -8.99 -3.45 -5.92
C GLN A 150 -9.60 -3.94 -4.61
N VAL A 151 -10.70 -3.30 -4.19
CA VAL A 151 -11.43 -3.72 -3.00
C VAL A 151 -12.15 -5.04 -3.28
N ILE A 152 -11.81 -6.08 -2.52
CA ILE A 152 -12.46 -7.40 -2.60
C ILE A 152 -13.43 -7.64 -1.44
N SER A 153 -13.26 -6.94 -0.31
CA SER A 153 -14.13 -7.02 0.85
C SER A 153 -14.19 -5.68 1.60
N GLU A 154 -15.39 -5.33 2.07
CA GLU A 154 -15.68 -4.20 2.96
C GLU A 154 -15.76 -4.65 4.43
N ASP A 155 -15.41 -5.91 4.74
CA ASP A 155 -15.38 -6.45 6.09
C ASP A 155 -13.95 -6.89 6.45
N ALA A 156 -13.04 -5.92 6.46
CA ALA A 156 -11.68 -6.15 6.88
C ALA A 156 -11.62 -6.75 8.29
N SER A 157 -12.50 -6.35 9.22
CA SER A 157 -12.45 -6.83 10.61
C SER A 157 -12.59 -8.35 10.75
N HIS A 158 -13.34 -9.02 9.87
CA HIS A 158 -13.54 -10.47 9.90
C HIS A 158 -12.79 -11.23 8.82
N PHE A 159 -12.08 -10.53 7.94
CA PHE A 159 -11.24 -11.14 6.93
C PHE A 159 -10.05 -11.89 7.56
N ARG A 160 -10.12 -13.22 7.53
CA ARG A 160 -9.16 -14.13 8.16
C ARG A 160 -8.74 -15.27 7.24
N TYR A 161 -7.50 -15.72 7.40
CA TYR A 161 -6.97 -16.91 6.74
C TYR A 161 -7.68 -18.17 7.23
N ILE A 162 -8.01 -19.09 6.31
CA ILE A 162 -8.67 -20.36 6.64
C ILE A 162 -7.89 -21.60 6.19
N GLY A 163 -6.93 -21.46 5.27
CA GLY A 163 -6.14 -22.58 4.78
C GLY A 163 -5.35 -22.27 3.52
N LYS A 164 -4.48 -23.19 3.16
CA LYS A 164 -3.69 -23.13 1.93
C LYS A 164 -3.69 -24.49 1.26
N TRP A 165 -3.84 -24.49 -0.06
CA TRP A 165 -3.71 -25.68 -0.88
C TRP A 165 -2.98 -25.32 -2.16
N GLN A 166 -1.90 -26.05 -2.45
CA GLN A 166 -0.96 -25.71 -3.51
C GLN A 166 -0.45 -24.26 -3.36
N LYS A 167 -0.52 -23.45 -4.43
CA LYS A 167 -0.15 -22.03 -4.42
C LYS A 167 -1.24 -21.11 -3.84
N ASN A 168 -2.43 -21.63 -3.58
CA ASN A 168 -3.60 -20.81 -3.25
C ASN A 168 -3.78 -20.70 -1.73
N ALA A 169 -3.73 -19.46 -1.22
CA ALA A 169 -4.17 -19.13 0.13
C ALA A 169 -5.66 -18.76 0.10
N PHE A 170 -6.40 -19.26 1.09
CA PHE A 170 -7.83 -19.07 1.23
C PHE A 170 -8.11 -18.22 2.46
N TYR A 171 -9.00 -17.27 2.30
CA TYR A 171 -9.47 -16.38 3.35
C TYR A 171 -10.99 -16.40 3.39
N LYS A 172 -11.58 -15.92 4.47
CA LYS A 172 -13.01 -15.63 4.52
C LYS A 172 -13.28 -14.38 5.32
N ASP A 173 -14.35 -13.68 4.96
CA ASP A 173 -15.04 -12.73 5.84
C ASP A 173 -16.38 -13.33 6.28
N HIS A 174 -17.30 -12.52 6.79
CA HIS A 174 -18.64 -12.97 7.18
C HIS A 174 -19.59 -13.32 6.04
N SER A 175 -19.18 -13.12 4.78
CA SER A 175 -20.06 -13.24 3.62
C SER A 175 -19.56 -14.20 2.56
N LYS A 176 -18.24 -14.31 2.40
CA LYS A 176 -17.61 -14.96 1.26
C LYS A 176 -16.29 -15.62 1.67
N VAL A 177 -15.93 -16.61 0.87
CA VAL A 177 -14.59 -17.20 0.83
C VAL A 177 -13.82 -16.56 -0.32
N PHE A 178 -12.54 -16.25 -0.11
CA PHE A 178 -11.68 -15.57 -1.06
C PHE A 178 -10.46 -16.40 -1.43
N VAL A 179 -10.13 -16.41 -2.72
CA VAL A 179 -8.90 -16.99 -3.26
C VAL A 179 -8.51 -16.23 -4.54
N ASP A 180 -7.24 -15.82 -4.64
CA ASP A 180 -6.68 -15.07 -5.79
C ASP A 180 -7.57 -13.88 -6.21
N GLY A 181 -7.99 -13.08 -5.21
CA GLY A 181 -8.87 -11.91 -5.39
C GLY A 181 -10.34 -12.23 -5.68
N LYS A 182 -10.71 -13.49 -5.95
CA LYS A 182 -12.09 -13.88 -6.26
C LYS A 182 -12.86 -14.26 -5.00
N GLY A 183 -14.06 -13.72 -4.85
CA GLY A 183 -15.00 -14.06 -3.77
C GLY A 183 -16.06 -15.09 -4.21
N TYR A 184 -16.36 -16.04 -3.33
CA TYR A 184 -17.34 -17.11 -3.53
C TYR A 184 -18.34 -17.13 -2.38
N ARG A 185 -19.64 -17.21 -2.70
CA ARG A 185 -20.68 -17.46 -1.70
C ARG A 185 -20.84 -18.95 -1.47
N VAL A 186 -20.91 -19.34 -0.22
CA VAL A 186 -21.08 -20.73 0.23
C VAL A 186 -22.42 -20.87 0.96
N ALA A 187 -22.86 -22.09 1.26
CA ALA A 187 -24.18 -22.32 1.84
C ALA A 187 -24.22 -21.88 3.31
N ASP A 188 -23.16 -22.18 4.06
CA ASP A 188 -22.97 -21.67 5.41
C ASP A 188 -21.53 -21.18 5.64
N ILE A 189 -21.36 -19.86 5.57
CA ILE A 189 -20.06 -19.22 5.74
C ILE A 189 -19.50 -19.36 7.15
N ASP A 190 -20.35 -19.49 8.18
CA ASP A 190 -19.91 -19.53 9.58
C ASP A 190 -19.18 -20.83 9.86
N THR A 191 -19.77 -21.95 9.41
CA THR A 191 -19.19 -23.29 9.55
C THR A 191 -18.25 -23.69 8.41
N PHE A 192 -18.14 -22.89 7.34
CA PHE A 192 -17.20 -23.14 6.25
C PHE A 192 -15.74 -23.15 6.74
N GLY A 193 -15.04 -24.25 6.48
CA GLY A 193 -13.66 -24.47 6.88
C GLY A 193 -12.89 -25.38 5.92
N TYR A 194 -11.55 -25.34 6.02
CA TYR A 194 -10.64 -26.16 5.22
C TYR A 194 -10.45 -27.54 5.86
N ALA A 195 -10.71 -28.60 5.11
CA ALA A 195 -10.59 -30.00 5.55
C ALA A 195 -9.34 -30.71 5.01
N GLY A 196 -8.48 -30.01 4.25
CA GLY A 196 -7.26 -30.56 3.67
C GLY A 196 -7.41 -30.96 2.21
N ASN A 197 -6.27 -31.01 1.48
CA ASN A 197 -6.20 -31.50 0.09
C ASN A 197 -7.21 -30.83 -0.88
N GLY A 198 -7.43 -29.52 -0.74
CA GLY A 198 -8.36 -28.76 -1.58
C GLY A 198 -9.84 -29.03 -1.26
N VAL A 199 -10.13 -29.77 -0.18
CA VAL A 199 -11.48 -30.03 0.31
C VAL A 199 -11.83 -29.03 1.40
N PHE A 200 -13.06 -28.54 1.34
CA PHE A 200 -13.65 -27.65 2.32
C PHE A 200 -15.04 -28.15 2.68
N THR A 201 -15.53 -27.81 3.85
CA THR A 201 -16.83 -28.27 4.34
C THR A 201 -17.52 -27.13 5.06
N ASP A 202 -18.84 -27.09 4.96
CA ASP A 202 -19.69 -26.42 5.93
C ASP A 202 -20.65 -27.45 6.56
N ARG A 203 -21.61 -27.00 7.37
CA ARG A 203 -22.55 -27.89 8.05
C ARG A 203 -23.51 -28.64 7.11
N TYR A 204 -23.62 -28.22 5.84
CA TYR A 204 -24.58 -28.76 4.89
C TYR A 204 -23.91 -29.59 3.79
N GLN A 205 -22.69 -29.24 3.38
CA GLN A 205 -22.08 -29.83 2.19
C GLN A 205 -20.55 -29.81 2.16
N VAL A 206 -20.01 -30.58 1.22
CA VAL A 206 -18.58 -30.68 0.93
C VAL A 206 -18.27 -29.98 -0.38
N TYR A 207 -17.21 -29.19 -0.36
CA TYR A 207 -16.69 -28.46 -1.50
C TYR A 207 -15.32 -28.99 -1.89
N LYS A 208 -15.04 -29.02 -3.18
CA LYS A 208 -13.71 -29.26 -3.73
C LYS A 208 -13.28 -28.05 -4.55
N PHE A 209 -12.09 -27.55 -4.28
CA PHE A 209 -11.48 -26.51 -5.11
C PHE A 209 -10.68 -27.17 -6.25
N ASP A 210 -10.97 -26.81 -7.49
CA ASP A 210 -10.35 -27.42 -8.68
C ASP A 210 -9.22 -26.56 -9.30
N GLY A 211 -8.89 -25.43 -8.66
CA GLY A 211 -7.93 -24.45 -9.18
C GLY A 211 -8.60 -23.20 -9.75
N GLU A 212 -9.82 -23.31 -10.27
CA GLU A 212 -10.56 -22.21 -10.86
C GLU A 212 -11.72 -21.73 -9.99
N GLY A 213 -12.30 -22.63 -9.18
CA GLY A 213 -13.39 -22.34 -8.27
C GLY A 213 -13.75 -23.51 -7.36
N PHE A 214 -14.81 -23.34 -6.58
CA PHE A 214 -15.36 -24.40 -5.72
C PHE A 214 -16.47 -25.15 -6.45
N ARG A 215 -16.44 -26.49 -6.36
CA ARG A 215 -17.53 -27.37 -6.77
C ARG A 215 -18.16 -28.03 -5.56
N SER A 216 -19.49 -28.07 -5.50
CA SER A 216 -20.23 -28.74 -4.43
C SER A 216 -20.69 -30.13 -4.85
N ASN A 217 -20.75 -31.05 -3.88
CA ASN A 217 -21.34 -32.38 -4.06
C ASN A 217 -22.88 -32.38 -4.08
N SER A 218 -23.53 -31.29 -3.65
CA SER A 218 -25.00 -31.18 -3.59
C SER A 218 -25.65 -30.83 -4.94
N GLY A 219 -24.85 -30.63 -5.99
CA GLY A 219 -25.34 -30.15 -7.30
C GLY A 219 -25.73 -28.67 -7.32
N GLN A 220 -25.69 -27.98 -6.17
CA GLN A 220 -25.92 -26.53 -6.10
C GLN A 220 -24.68 -25.78 -6.63
N PRO A 221 -24.84 -24.82 -7.56
CA PRO A 221 -23.72 -23.99 -7.99
C PRO A 221 -23.18 -23.20 -6.80
N VAL A 222 -21.86 -23.23 -6.59
CA VAL A 222 -21.20 -22.21 -5.78
C VAL A 222 -21.19 -20.95 -6.64
N PHE A 223 -22.01 -19.96 -6.29
CA PHE A 223 -22.05 -18.74 -7.06
C PHE A 223 -20.71 -18.00 -6.90
N ARG A 224 -19.97 -17.91 -8.00
CA ARG A 224 -18.90 -16.93 -8.15
C ARG A 224 -19.56 -15.56 -8.02
N ALA A 225 -19.10 -14.74 -7.08
CA ALA A 225 -19.49 -13.34 -7.13
C ALA A 225 -18.96 -12.80 -8.47
N MET A 226 -19.85 -12.38 -9.37
CA MET A 226 -19.44 -11.53 -10.49
C MET A 226 -18.86 -10.28 -9.84
N MET A 227 -17.53 -10.14 -9.83
CA MET A 227 -16.94 -8.84 -9.61
C MET A 227 -17.44 -8.00 -10.79
N GLN A 228 -18.30 -7.02 -10.52
CA GLN A 228 -18.57 -5.94 -11.47
C GLN A 228 -17.26 -5.18 -11.63
N PHE A 229 -16.42 -5.66 -12.54
CA PHE A 229 -15.34 -4.89 -13.11
C PHE A 229 -15.98 -3.92 -14.11
N GLU A 230 -16.66 -2.89 -13.62
CA GLU A 230 -16.77 -1.70 -14.44
C GLU A 230 -15.49 -0.89 -14.21
N PRO A 231 -14.67 -0.65 -15.24
CA PRO A 231 -13.65 0.38 -15.13
C PRO A 231 -14.37 1.70 -14.85
N ALA A 232 -14.00 2.38 -13.77
CA ALA A 232 -14.32 3.79 -13.62
C ALA A 232 -13.67 4.51 -14.81
N PHE A 233 -14.52 4.96 -15.74
CA PHE A 233 -14.14 5.83 -16.86
C PHE A 233 -13.70 7.19 -16.34
#